data_AF-A0A3N5EWU8-F1
#
_entry.id   AF-A0A3N5EWU8-F1
#
_cell.length_a   1.000
_cell.length_b   1.000
_cell.length_c   1.000
_cell.angle_alpha   90.00
_cell.angle_beta   90.00
_cell.angle_gamma   90.00
#
_symmetry.space_group_name_H-M   'P 1'
#
loop_
_entity.id
_entity.type
_entity.pdbx_description
1 polymer ?
#
loop_
_entity_poly.entity_id
_entity_poly.type
_entity_poly.pdbx_seq_one_letter_code
_entity_poly.pdbx_strand_id
1 'polypeptide(L)'
;MKVIEVVGLTLLIAAVESIVTTVMAIGMDSLQAGPNLALFVQNFDFSNKLHMALVKVNLFTIWSLLVTGIGLSKLFQRDLPKVLVLVFSLWILWSAFTVLTGFMNFGG
;
A
#
# COMPACT_ATOMS: atom_id res chain seq x y z
N MET A 1 -1.26 -0.70 25.18
CA MET A 1 -1.18 0.67 24.64
C MET A 1 -0.31 0.75 23.38
N LYS A 2 0.93 0.23 23.39
CA LYS A 2 1.83 0.23 22.21
C LYS A 2 1.23 -0.28 20.89
N VAL A 3 0.36 -1.29 20.92
CA VAL A 3 -0.35 -1.78 19.71
C VAL A 3 -1.22 -0.68 19.11
N ILE A 4 -1.98 0.03 19.94
CA ILE A 4 -2.90 1.09 19.53
C ILE A 4 -2.12 2.27 18.97
N GLU A 5 -0.95 2.59 19.53
CA GLU A 5 -0.06 3.65 19.01
C GLU A 5 0.44 3.33 17.60
N VAL A 6 0.88 2.08 17.36
CA VAL A 6 1.34 1.64 16.03
C VAL A 6 0.18 1.69 15.04
N VAL A 7 -0.99 1.17 15.42
CA VAL A 7 -2.19 1.21 14.57
C VAL A 7 -2.61 2.66 14.28
N GLY A 8 -2.63 3.53 15.29
CA GLY A 8 -2.95 4.94 15.14
C GLY A 8 -2.00 5.63 14.16
N LEU A 9 -0.70 5.34 14.22
CA LEU A 9 0.26 5.89 13.27
C LEU A 9 0.01 5.40 11.84
N THR A 10 -0.33 4.12 11.64
CA THR A 10 -0.70 3.61 10.31
C THR A 10 -1.97 4.25 9.75
N LEU A 11 -2.94 4.57 10.62
CA LEU A 11 -4.16 5.28 10.23
C LEU A 11 -3.86 6.73 9.82
N LEU A 12 -2.95 7.40 10.51
CA LEU A 12 -2.50 8.74 10.11
C LEU A 12 -1.79 8.72 8.75
N ILE A 13 -0.97 7.70 8.48
CA ILE A 13 -0.35 7.51 7.16
C ILE A 13 -1.43 7.35 6.08
N ALA A 14 -2.47 6.54 6.34
CA ALA A 14 -3.59 6.38 5.41
C ALA A 14 -4.39 7.68 5.20
N ALA A 15 -4.54 8.51 6.23
CA ALA A 15 -5.18 9.81 6.09
C ALA A 15 -4.35 10.78 5.22
N VAL A 16 -3.02 10.74 5.35
CA VAL A 16 -2.14 11.54 4.47
C VAL A 16 -2.19 11.00 3.03
N GLU A 17 -2.19 9.68 2.86
CA GLU A 17 -2.33 9.04 1.54
C GLU A 17 -3.60 9.47 0.82
N SER A 18 -4.75 9.52 1.51
CA SER A 18 -6.02 9.91 0.90
C SER A 18 -6.02 11.37 0.46
N ILE A 19 -5.43 12.27 1.27
CA ILE A 19 -5.25 13.68 0.91
C ILE A 19 -4.38 13.79 -0.34
N VAL A 20 -3.22 13.14 -0.35
CA VAL A 20 -2.28 13.19 -1.49
C VAL A 20 -2.92 12.62 -2.74
N THR A 21 -3.59 11.46 -2.63
CA THR A 21 -4.30 10.83 -3.76
C THR A 21 -5.38 11.76 -4.31
N THR A 22 -6.14 12.43 -3.45
CA THR A 22 -7.16 13.41 -3.88
C THR A 22 -6.54 14.59 -4.62
N VAL A 23 -5.43 15.14 -4.10
CA VAL A 23 -4.71 16.24 -4.76
C VAL A 23 -4.18 15.81 -6.13
N MET A 24 -3.62 14.60 -6.23
CA MET A 24 -3.15 14.05 -7.50
C MET A 24 -4.29 13.84 -8.49
N ALA A 25 -5.42 13.29 -8.03
CA ALA A 25 -6.57 13.03 -8.88
C ALA A 25 -7.14 14.32 -9.50
N ILE A 26 -7.24 15.39 -8.70
CA ILE A 26 -7.67 16.71 -9.17
C ILE A 26 -6.62 17.34 -10.08
N GLY A 27 -5.34 17.30 -9.67
CA GLY A 27 -4.24 17.94 -10.41
C GLY A 27 -3.92 17.29 -11.76
N MET A 28 -4.24 16.00 -11.92
CA MET A 28 -3.99 15.23 -13.13
C MET A 28 -5.26 14.94 -13.95
N ASP A 29 -6.42 15.46 -13.51
CA ASP A 29 -7.75 15.20 -14.10
C ASP A 29 -8.02 13.69 -14.32
N SER A 30 -7.59 12.86 -13.36
CA SER A 30 -7.69 11.41 -13.44
C SER A 30 -7.97 10.81 -12.08
N LEU A 31 -9.11 10.12 -11.96
CA LEU A 31 -9.47 9.38 -10.74
C LEU A 31 -8.55 8.18 -10.46
N GLN A 32 -7.70 7.81 -11.42
CA GLN A 32 -6.72 6.72 -11.29
C GLN A 32 -5.35 7.24 -10.84
N ALA A 33 -5.14 8.55 -10.83
CA ALA A 33 -3.91 9.14 -10.33
C ALA A 33 -3.82 8.97 -8.81
N GLY A 34 -2.71 8.39 -8.36
CA GLY A 34 -2.40 8.23 -6.96
C GLY A 34 -0.91 7.99 -6.79
N PRO A 35 -0.38 8.02 -5.56
CA PRO A 35 1.05 7.92 -5.26
C PRO A 35 1.61 6.49 -5.42
N ASN A 36 1.38 5.89 -6.58
CA ASN A 36 1.73 4.51 -6.92
C ASN A 36 2.51 4.43 -8.25
N LEU A 37 3.14 3.29 -8.52
CA LEU A 37 3.96 3.12 -9.71
C LEU A 37 3.17 3.15 -11.02
N ALA A 38 1.83 3.04 -10.99
CA ALA A 38 1.02 3.14 -12.20
C ALA A 38 0.97 4.57 -12.77
N LEU A 39 1.44 5.60 -12.04
CA LEU A 39 1.61 6.95 -12.56
C LEU A 39 2.49 7.03 -13.82
N PHE A 40 3.41 6.08 -13.98
CA PHE A 40 4.31 6.01 -15.12
C PHE A 40 3.75 5.17 -16.29
N VAL A 41 2.57 4.59 -16.12
CA VAL A 41 1.91 3.77 -17.15
C VAL A 41 1.06 4.66 -18.03
N GLN A 42 1.42 4.74 -19.31
CA GLN A 42 0.57 5.35 -20.33
C GLN A 42 -0.55 4.39 -20.72
N ASN A 43 -1.79 4.89 -20.86
CA ASN A 43 -2.98 4.10 -21.20
C ASN A 43 -3.25 2.96 -20.20
N PHE A 44 -3.58 3.34 -18.97
CA PHE A 44 -3.93 2.39 -17.92
C PHE A 44 -5.10 1.49 -18.33
N ASP A 45 -5.02 0.19 -18.00
CA ASP A 45 -6.02 -0.82 -18.37
C ASP A 45 -6.25 -1.75 -17.17
N PHE A 46 -7.47 -1.77 -16.67
CA PHE A 46 -7.89 -2.60 -15.54
C PHE A 46 -7.92 -4.10 -15.84
N SER A 47 -7.95 -4.47 -17.13
CA SER A 47 -7.84 -5.87 -17.58
C SER A 47 -6.40 -6.36 -17.56
N ASN A 48 -5.43 -5.44 -17.59
CA ASN A 48 -4.02 -5.78 -17.59
C ASN A 48 -3.53 -6.00 -16.15
N LYS A 49 -3.23 -7.26 -15.83
CA LYS A 49 -2.72 -7.67 -14.49
C LYS A 49 -1.43 -6.95 -14.10
N LEU A 50 -0.58 -6.57 -15.07
CA LEU A 50 0.65 -5.82 -14.78
C LEU A 50 0.34 -4.38 -14.36
N HIS A 51 -0.62 -3.73 -15.01
CA HIS A 51 -1.07 -2.39 -14.64
C HIS A 51 -1.69 -2.41 -13.24
N MET A 52 -2.52 -3.41 -12.94
CA MET A 52 -3.10 -3.60 -11.61
C MET A 52 -2.04 -3.90 -10.53
N ALA A 53 -0.98 -4.64 -10.85
CA ALA A 53 0.13 -4.86 -9.93
C ALA A 53 0.89 -3.56 -9.61
N LEU A 54 1.08 -2.68 -10.59
CA LEU A 54 1.74 -1.38 -10.42
C LEU A 54 0.95 -0.44 -9.50
N VAL A 55 -0.38 -0.50 -9.51
CA VAL A 55 -1.23 0.25 -8.57
C VAL A 55 -0.99 -0.16 -7.12
N LYS A 56 -0.75 -1.46 -6.87
CA LYS A 56 -0.48 -1.97 -5.51
C LYS A 56 0.82 -1.40 -4.93
N VAL A 57 1.81 -1.09 -5.77
CA VAL A 57 3.09 -0.53 -5.33
C VAL A 57 2.94 0.97 -5.10
N ASN A 58 2.37 1.32 -3.94
CA ASN A 58 2.13 2.68 -3.50
C ASN A 58 3.13 3.09 -2.41
N LEU A 59 3.66 4.31 -2.49
CA LEU A 59 4.63 4.85 -1.54
C LEU A 59 4.14 4.80 -0.08
N PHE A 60 2.88 5.17 0.15
CA PHE A 60 2.28 5.17 1.49
C PHE A 60 2.02 3.76 2.02
N THR A 61 1.70 2.82 1.13
CA THR A 61 1.63 1.40 1.50
C THR A 61 2.98 0.89 1.99
N ILE A 62 4.08 1.17 1.26
CA ILE A 62 5.43 0.78 1.69
C ILE A 62 5.80 1.44 3.02
N TRP A 63 5.49 2.73 3.19
CA TRP A 63 5.72 3.45 4.43
C TRP A 63 4.94 2.84 5.61
N SER A 64 3.66 2.53 5.40
CA SER A 64 2.80 1.88 6.40
C SER A 64 3.31 0.50 6.79
N LEU A 65 3.80 -0.30 5.84
CA LEU A 65 4.40 -1.62 6.10
C LEU A 65 5.70 -1.50 6.91
N LEU A 66 6.54 -0.51 6.62
CA LEU A 66 7.75 -0.24 7.41
C LEU A 66 7.39 0.13 8.85
N VAL A 67 6.44 1.04 9.04
CA VAL A 67 5.98 1.46 10.38
C VAL A 67 5.37 0.28 11.13
N THR A 68 4.55 -0.52 10.46
CA THR A 68 3.96 -1.75 11.03
C THR A 68 5.04 -2.72 11.44
N GLY A 69 6.02 -3.00 10.57
CA GLY A 69 7.12 -3.92 10.87
C GLY A 69 8.00 -3.45 12.03
N ILE A 70 8.32 -2.16 12.09
CA ILE A 70 9.06 -1.56 13.21
C ILE A 70 8.24 -1.63 14.51
N GLY A 71 6.95 -1.32 14.44
CA GLY A 71 6.05 -1.43 15.58
C GLY A 71 5.97 -2.86 16.12
N LEU A 72 5.81 -3.82 15.20
CA LEU A 72 5.71 -5.25 15.50
C LEU A 72 7.02 -5.81 16.07
N SER A 73 8.18 -5.41 15.52
CA SER A 73 9.48 -5.84 16.04
C SER A 73 9.70 -5.37 17.48
N LYS A 74 9.29 -4.13 17.79
CA LYS A 74 9.37 -3.57 19.15
C LYS A 74 8.37 -4.19 20.12
N LEU A 75 7.17 -4.54 19.65
CA LEU A 75 6.13 -5.18 20.46
C LEU A 75 6.49 -6.61 20.86
N PHE A 76 7.01 -7.38 19.92
CA PHE A 76 7.34 -8.79 20.12
C PHE A 76 8.81 -9.02 20.46
N GLN A 77 9.62 -7.97 20.58
CA GLN A 77 11.06 -8.03 20.86
C GLN A 77 11.79 -8.99 19.91
N ARG A 78 11.49 -8.89 18.61
CA ARG A 78 12.08 -9.72 17.55
C ARG A 78 12.98 -8.90 16.64
N ASP A 79 13.90 -9.57 15.95
CA ASP A 79 14.79 -8.96 14.98
C ASP A 79 14.00 -8.25 13.88
N LEU A 80 14.24 -6.94 13.73
CA LEU A 80 13.55 -6.11 12.74
C LEU A 80 13.61 -6.68 11.32
N PRO A 81 14.75 -7.17 10.79
CA PRO A 81 14.79 -7.72 9.43
C PRO A 81 13.85 -8.91 9.23
N LYS A 82 13.75 -9.82 10.21
CA LYS A 82 12.87 -11.00 10.12
C LYS A 82 11.40 -10.58 10.11
N VAL A 83 11.05 -9.60 10.93
CA VAL A 83 9.69 -9.07 11.02
C VAL A 83 9.31 -8.32 9.74
N LEU A 84 10.20 -7.50 9.19
CA LEU A 84 9.98 -6.82 7.91
C LEU A 84 9.78 -7.84 6.78
N VAL A 85 10.65 -8.85 6.67
CA VAL A 85 10.48 -9.91 5.66
C VAL A 85 9.11 -10.58 5.79
N LEU A 86 8.66 -10.88 7.00
CA LEU A 86 7.33 -11.46 7.23
C LEU A 86 6.20 -10.53 6.77
N VAL A 87 6.22 -9.26 7.21
CA VAL A 87 5.17 -8.28 6.88
C VAL A 87 5.11 -8.02 5.38
N PHE A 88 6.25 -7.80 4.72
CA PHE A 88 6.31 -7.60 3.28
C PHE A 88 5.93 -8.87 2.51
N SER A 89 6.32 -10.05 2.95
CA SER A 89 5.94 -11.31 2.29
C SER A 89 4.43 -11.54 2.32
N LEU A 90 3.79 -11.30 3.47
CA LEU A 90 2.34 -11.38 3.60
C LEU A 90 1.63 -10.39 2.68
N TRP A 91 2.12 -9.15 2.61
CA TRP A 91 1.58 -8.15 1.70
C TRP A 91 1.77 -8.52 0.22
N ILE A 92 2.92 -9.06 -0.17
CA ILE A 92 3.18 -9.52 -1.55
C ILE A 92 2.24 -10.67 -1.91
N LEU A 93 2.11 -11.68 -1.03
CA LEU A 93 1.22 -12.83 -1.25
C LEU A 93 -0.23 -12.37 -1.41
N TRP A 94 -0.68 -11.45 -0.55
CA TRP A 94 -2.02 -10.88 -0.65
C TRP A 94 -2.22 -10.06 -1.93
N SER A 95 -1.24 -9.22 -2.27
CA SER A 95 -1.29 -8.40 -3.49
C SER A 95 -1.33 -9.28 -4.74
N ALA A 96 -0.48 -10.30 -4.81
CA ALA A 96 -0.48 -11.28 -5.90
C ALA A 96 -1.81 -12.03 -5.99
N PHE A 97 -2.34 -12.50 -4.85
CA PHE A 97 -3.64 -13.17 -4.81
C PHE A 97 -4.75 -12.30 -5.38
N THR A 98 -4.84 -11.02 -4.97
CA THR A 98 -5.89 -10.10 -5.45
C THR A 98 -5.76 -9.77 -6.93
N VAL A 99 -4.54 -9.57 -7.44
CA VAL A 99 -4.28 -9.29 -8.87
C VAL A 99 -4.58 -10.51 -9.75
N LEU A 100 -4.26 -11.71 -9.27
CA LEU A 100 -4.45 -12.95 -10.05
C LEU A 100 -5.91 -13.37 -10.14
N THR A 101 -6.64 -13.25 -9.03
CA THR A 101 -8.05 -13.66 -8.91
C THR A 101 -9.03 -12.57 -9.34
N GLY A 102 -8.60 -11.30 -9.38
CA GLY A 102 -9.50 -10.16 -9.58
C GLY A 102 -10.44 -9.93 -8.38
N PHE A 103 -10.21 -10.60 -7.25
CA PHE A 103 -11.06 -10.56 -6.05
C PHE A 103 -11.27 -9.14 -5.48
N MET A 104 -10.41 -8.18 -5.85
CA MET A 104 -10.54 -6.76 -5.49
C MET A 104 -10.47 -5.81 -6.71
N ASN A 105 -10.87 -6.23 -7.91
CA ASN A 105 -10.96 -5.30 -9.05
C ASN A 105 -12.14 -4.31 -8.93
N PHE A 106 -12.81 -4.24 -7.77
CA PHE A 106 -13.77 -3.21 -7.42
C PHE A 106 -13.21 -2.34 -6.28
N GLY A 107 -13.03 -1.05 -6.57
CA GLY A 107 -12.82 0.00 -5.56
C GLY A 107 -11.52 0.76 -5.77
N GLY A 108 -11.67 2.01 -6.25
CA GLY A 108 -10.61 3.02 -6.17
C GLY A 108 -10.29 3.44 -4.74
#